data_AF-A0A150PSQ4-F1
#
_entry.id   AF-A0A150PSQ4-F1
#
_cell.length_a   1.000
_cell.length_b   1.000
_cell.length_c   1.000
_cell.angle_alpha   90.00
_cell.angle_beta   90.00
_cell.angle_gamma   90.00
#
_symmetry.space_group_name_H-M   'P 1'
#
loop_
_entity.id
_entity.type
_entity.pdbx_description
1 polymer ?
#
loop_
_entity_poly.entity_id
_entity_poly.type
_entity_poly.pdbx_seq_one_letter_code
_entity_poly.pdbx_strand_id
1 'polypeptide(L)'
;MQIQDTPRATQTWPEDIGLPPGLPEGAEIQHVEFVTGADAAQTTLMEFKEPHPCRAVLVAGPAAAPPAGLTMLLVPTTDQEDPELVANVWSWVEPGVPQELRSGLLIMLQGARIIWSPGRAGLIASAERLDALRRAVIDFSFFDGEARRFEAELSEAWPHLEADTPLAFRFDAQAMPRRDELARRFQRVIGLRARLVQISPAVNSPPVHPPTLASQLKERLKERSRLAERIEFIDDQLDLLERVYEMCGHRSSEHVIAQNEARLEWIVIILLATETVALLVDLMAANRI
;
A
#
# COMPACT_ATOMS: atom_id res chain seq x y z
N MET A 1 -29.36 0.81 4.11
CA MET A 1 -28.38 1.91 4.05
C MET A 1 -27.47 1.61 2.86
N GLN A 2 -27.84 2.10 1.68
CA GLN A 2 -27.10 1.85 0.44
C GLN A 2 -25.90 2.79 0.41
N ILE A 3 -24.70 2.24 0.56
CA ILE A 3 -23.46 2.96 0.28
C ILE A 3 -23.43 3.08 -1.25
N GLN A 4 -23.71 4.27 -1.76
CA GLN A 4 -23.49 4.58 -3.17
C GLN A 4 -21.97 4.62 -3.38
N ASP A 5 -21.42 3.52 -3.90
CA ASP A 5 -20.10 3.51 -4.50
C ASP A 5 -20.09 4.50 -5.66
N THR A 6 -19.59 5.70 -5.38
CA THR A 6 -19.26 6.65 -6.44
C THR A 6 -17.97 6.13 -7.07
N PRO A 7 -17.95 5.73 -8.34
CA PRO A 7 -16.72 5.26 -8.97
C PRO A 7 -15.71 6.40 -8.91
N ARG A 8 -14.61 6.21 -8.15
CA ARG A 8 -13.41 7.04 -8.25
C ARG A 8 -12.98 6.95 -9.71
N ALA A 9 -13.25 8.01 -10.47
CA ALA A 9 -12.81 8.14 -11.84
C ALA A 9 -11.33 7.79 -11.88
N THR A 10 -10.98 6.79 -12.69
CA THR A 10 -9.59 6.45 -12.97
C THR A 10 -8.98 7.69 -13.61
N GLN A 11 -8.28 8.48 -12.82
CA GLN A 11 -7.69 9.74 -13.25
C GLN A 11 -6.59 9.40 -14.25
N THR A 12 -6.95 9.47 -15.54
CA THR A 12 -6.02 9.30 -16.65
C THR A 12 -5.25 10.61 -16.75
N TRP A 13 -4.03 10.60 -16.23
CA TRP A 13 -3.16 11.77 -16.24
C TRP A 13 -2.71 12.05 -17.68
N PRO A 14 -2.96 13.24 -18.24
CA PRO A 14 -2.39 13.60 -19.54
C PRO A 14 -0.87 13.56 -19.45
N GLU A 15 -0.22 12.85 -20.37
CA GLU A 15 1.22 12.56 -20.34
C GLU A 15 2.09 13.82 -20.57
N ASP A 16 1.51 14.94 -21.00
CA ASP A 16 2.29 16.14 -21.31
C ASP A 16 1.49 17.42 -21.06
N ILE A 17 1.45 17.86 -19.80
CA ILE A 17 0.91 19.18 -19.46
C ILE A 17 2.10 20.12 -19.30
N GLY A 18 2.38 20.86 -20.37
CA GLY A 18 3.39 21.91 -20.36
C GLY A 18 3.14 22.99 -19.30
N LEU A 19 4.05 23.95 -19.22
CA LEU A 19 3.96 25.04 -18.26
C LEU A 19 2.64 25.81 -18.46
N PRO A 20 1.86 26.06 -17.39
CA PRO A 20 0.67 26.88 -17.50
C PRO A 20 1.03 28.31 -17.93
N PRO A 21 0.14 29.01 -18.66
CA PRO A 21 0.40 30.37 -19.08
C PRO A 21 0.49 31.33 -17.88
N GLY A 22 1.26 32.42 -18.03
CA GLY A 22 1.37 33.47 -17.01
C GLY A 22 2.29 33.14 -15.83
N LEU A 23 3.12 32.10 -15.95
CA LEU A 23 4.12 31.80 -14.92
C LEU A 23 5.31 32.78 -14.96
N PRO A 24 5.89 33.11 -13.78
CA PRO A 24 7.09 33.92 -13.69
C PRO A 24 8.31 33.21 -14.30
N GLU A 25 9.34 34.00 -14.63
CA GLU A 25 10.62 33.49 -15.12
C GLU A 25 11.27 32.56 -14.07
N GLY A 26 11.81 31.43 -14.54
CA GLY A 26 12.40 30.40 -13.68
C GLY A 26 11.41 29.35 -13.17
N ALA A 27 10.12 29.42 -13.56
CA ALA A 27 9.20 28.33 -13.30
C ALA A 27 9.58 27.09 -14.13
N GLU A 28 9.59 25.92 -13.49
CA GLU A 28 10.02 24.68 -14.12
C GLU A 28 9.19 23.48 -13.67
N ILE A 29 9.08 22.49 -14.55
CA ILE A 29 8.46 21.20 -14.24
C ILE A 29 9.58 20.20 -13.96
N GLN A 30 9.47 19.49 -12.85
CA GLN A 30 10.37 18.40 -12.48
C GLN A 30 9.58 17.10 -12.37
N HIS A 31 10.09 16.05 -12.99
CA HIS A 31 9.55 14.71 -12.88
C HIS A 31 10.44 13.90 -11.93
N VAL A 32 9.83 13.34 -10.90
CA VAL A 32 10.51 12.53 -9.89
C VAL A 32 9.97 11.12 -9.93
N GLU A 33 10.86 10.14 -9.97
CA GLU A 33 10.52 8.73 -9.85
C GLU A 33 11.14 8.13 -8.59
N PHE A 34 10.43 7.19 -7.99
CA PHE A 34 10.88 6.43 -6.83
C PHE A 34 11.41 5.07 -7.26
N VAL A 35 12.74 4.94 -7.37
CA VAL A 35 13.41 3.76 -7.94
C VAL A 35 14.25 3.02 -6.90
N THR A 36 14.31 1.69 -6.99
CA THR A 36 15.11 0.84 -6.08
C THR A 36 16.59 0.80 -6.47
N GLY A 37 16.94 1.17 -7.70
CA GLY A 37 18.30 1.37 -8.19
C GLY A 37 18.36 2.61 -9.08
N ALA A 38 19.36 3.46 -8.87
CA ALA A 38 19.56 4.66 -9.69
C ALA A 38 20.65 4.41 -10.72
N ASP A 39 20.40 4.78 -11.97
CA ASP A 39 21.43 4.81 -13.00
C ASP A 39 22.42 5.94 -12.69
N ALA A 40 23.69 5.75 -13.05
CA ALA A 40 24.75 6.75 -12.80
C ALA A 40 24.50 8.11 -13.48
N ALA A 41 23.59 8.15 -14.46
CA ALA A 41 23.19 9.37 -15.17
C ALA A 41 22.04 10.13 -14.49
N GLN A 42 21.35 9.54 -13.51
CA GLN A 42 20.21 10.15 -12.85
C GLN A 42 20.64 11.01 -11.65
N THR A 43 20.02 12.18 -11.49
CA THR A 43 20.27 13.04 -10.32
C THR A 43 19.39 12.60 -9.15
N THR A 44 20.02 12.06 -8.11
CA THR A 44 19.35 11.68 -6.86
C THR A 44 19.00 12.90 -6.02
N LEU A 45 17.72 13.08 -5.71
CA LEU A 45 17.20 14.14 -4.85
C LEU A 45 17.13 13.72 -3.38
N MET A 46 16.77 12.46 -3.12
CA MET A 46 16.58 11.91 -1.77
C MET A 46 16.77 10.40 -1.76
N GLU A 47 17.23 9.86 -0.64
CA GLU A 47 17.33 8.43 -0.40
C GLU A 47 16.41 8.02 0.77
N PHE A 48 15.71 6.91 0.58
CA PHE A 48 14.82 6.30 1.56
C PHE A 48 15.39 4.93 1.93
N LYS A 49 15.43 4.64 3.24
CA LYS A 49 15.84 3.33 3.75
C LYS A 49 14.65 2.40 3.95
N GLU A 50 13.52 2.97 4.35
CA GLU A 50 12.29 2.28 4.72
C GLU A 50 11.14 2.76 3.82
N PRO A 51 10.12 1.92 3.54
CA PRO A 51 10.05 0.49 3.87
C PRO A 51 11.10 -0.35 3.13
N HIS A 52 11.52 0.08 1.95
CA HIS A 52 12.57 -0.56 1.19
C HIS A 52 13.56 0.50 0.69
N PRO A 53 14.82 0.12 0.44
CA PRO A 53 15.78 1.02 -0.19
C PRO A 53 15.20 1.59 -1.48
N CYS A 54 15.11 2.91 -1.54
CA CYS A 54 14.54 3.64 -2.66
C CYS A 54 15.23 4.99 -2.81
N ARG A 55 15.25 5.53 -4.02
CA ARG A 55 15.78 6.86 -4.33
C ARG A 55 14.73 7.64 -5.09
N ALA A 56 14.52 8.88 -4.69
CA ALA A 56 13.83 9.87 -5.52
C ALA A 56 14.85 10.43 -6.52
N VAL A 57 14.63 10.18 -7.80
CA VAL A 57 15.52 10.62 -8.89
C VAL A 57 14.79 11.56 -9.84
N LEU A 58 15.50 12.55 -10.38
CA LEU A 58 15.00 13.37 -11.48
C LEU A 58 15.05 12.57 -12.78
N VAL A 59 13.95 12.58 -13.53
CA VAL A 59 13.86 11.98 -14.86
C VAL A 59 13.56 13.06 -15.91
N ALA A 60 14.11 12.88 -17.12
CA ALA A 60 13.98 13.84 -18.20
C ALA A 60 12.65 13.74 -18.97
N GLY A 61 11.88 12.67 -18.76
CA GLY A 61 10.58 12.43 -19.37
C GLY A 61 9.43 12.53 -18.35
N PRO A 62 8.18 12.25 -18.76
CA PRO A 62 7.06 12.24 -17.84
C PRO A 62 7.30 11.24 -16.71
N ALA A 63 7.01 11.65 -15.48
CA ALA A 63 7.10 10.75 -14.33
C ALA A 63 6.12 9.58 -14.51
N ALA A 64 6.53 8.39 -14.05
CA ALA A 64 5.61 7.27 -13.89
C ALA A 64 4.32 7.68 -13.15
N ALA A 65 3.20 7.04 -13.52
CA ALA A 65 1.92 7.29 -12.87
C ALA A 65 2.00 7.06 -11.35
N PRO A 66 1.25 7.82 -10.53
CA PRO A 66 1.17 7.54 -9.11
C PRO A 66 0.70 6.09 -8.89
N PRO A 67 1.28 5.37 -7.93
CA PRO A 67 2.17 5.83 -6.85
C PRO A 67 3.67 5.74 -7.17
N ALA A 68 4.09 5.55 -8.42
CA ALA A 68 5.50 5.35 -8.78
C ALA A 68 6.28 6.65 -9.07
N GLY A 69 5.58 7.74 -9.37
CA GLY A 69 6.18 9.03 -9.66
C GLY A 69 5.41 10.22 -9.11
N LEU A 70 6.08 11.36 -9.11
CA LEU A 70 5.60 12.66 -8.67
C LEU A 70 6.06 13.70 -9.70
N THR A 71 5.11 14.44 -10.27
CA THR A 71 5.42 15.59 -11.12
C THR A 71 5.23 16.88 -10.33
N MET A 72 6.25 17.73 -10.29
CA MET A 72 6.23 18.98 -9.54
C MET A 72 6.35 20.17 -10.47
N LEU A 73 5.53 21.19 -10.23
CA LEU A 73 5.68 22.52 -10.82
C LEU A 73 6.29 23.44 -9.75
N LEU A 74 7.52 23.90 -9.98
CA LEU A 74 8.22 24.84 -9.12
C LEU A 74 8.04 26.25 -9.68
N VAL A 75 7.52 27.16 -8.87
CA VAL A 75 7.23 28.54 -9.27
C VAL A 75 7.96 29.49 -8.33
N PRO A 76 9.18 29.95 -8.69
CA PRO A 76 9.92 30.91 -7.89
C PRO A 76 9.26 32.28 -8.02
N THR A 77 8.63 32.76 -6.95
CA THR A 77 8.04 34.10 -6.90
C THR A 77 8.07 34.70 -5.51
N THR A 78 8.20 36.02 -5.45
CA THR A 78 7.95 36.83 -4.25
C THR A 78 6.49 37.27 -4.16
N ASP A 79 5.78 37.33 -5.29
CA ASP A 79 4.35 37.61 -5.35
C ASP A 79 3.56 36.29 -5.28
N GLN A 80 3.48 35.77 -4.06
CA GLN A 80 2.84 34.48 -3.80
C GLN A 80 1.33 34.63 -3.59
N GLU A 81 0.84 35.88 -3.50
CA GLU A 81 -0.54 36.19 -3.16
C GLU A 81 -1.46 36.28 -4.37
N ASP A 82 -0.90 36.46 -5.57
CA ASP A 82 -1.63 36.53 -6.83
C ASP A 82 -2.66 35.37 -6.98
N PRO A 83 -3.97 35.69 -6.95
CA PRO A 83 -5.03 34.70 -7.11
C PRO A 83 -5.01 33.99 -8.48
N GLU A 84 -4.59 34.68 -9.55
CA GLU A 84 -4.55 34.11 -10.90
C GLU A 84 -3.45 33.06 -10.99
N LEU A 85 -2.27 33.35 -10.44
CA LEU A 85 -1.17 32.40 -10.36
C LEU A 85 -1.56 31.13 -9.60
N VAL A 86 -2.22 31.26 -8.45
CA VAL A 86 -2.69 30.10 -7.67
C VAL A 86 -3.72 29.29 -8.44
N ALA A 87 -4.68 29.95 -9.10
CA ALA A 87 -5.69 29.27 -9.91
C ALA A 87 -5.07 28.50 -11.08
N ASN A 88 -4.06 29.08 -11.74
CA ASN A 88 -3.33 28.44 -12.83
C ASN A 88 -2.55 27.21 -12.35
N VAL A 89 -1.79 27.35 -11.25
CA VAL A 89 -1.05 26.23 -10.67
C VAL A 89 -2.00 25.12 -10.22
N TRP A 90 -3.14 25.45 -9.60
CA TRP A 90 -4.12 24.44 -9.19
C TRP A 90 -4.68 23.69 -10.39
N SER A 91 -5.08 24.42 -11.43
CA SER A 91 -5.64 23.82 -12.64
C SER A 91 -4.62 22.94 -13.36
N TRP A 92 -3.32 23.19 -13.20
CA TRP A 92 -2.25 22.31 -13.67
C TRP A 92 -2.09 21.05 -12.79
N VAL A 93 -2.22 21.18 -11.47
CA VAL A 93 -2.17 20.04 -10.53
C VAL A 93 -3.35 19.10 -10.74
N GLU A 94 -4.57 19.64 -10.92
CA GLU A 94 -5.80 18.87 -11.19
C GLU A 94 -6.40 19.28 -12.54
N PRO A 95 -5.82 18.84 -13.67
CA PRO A 95 -6.27 19.22 -15.00
C PRO A 95 -7.68 18.71 -15.30
N GLY A 96 -8.52 19.58 -15.85
CA GLY A 96 -9.88 19.22 -16.26
C GLY A 96 -10.86 18.94 -15.12
N VAL A 97 -10.47 19.15 -13.87
CA VAL A 97 -11.35 18.99 -12.70
C VAL A 97 -12.04 20.32 -12.38
N PRO A 98 -13.40 20.38 -12.43
CA PRO A 98 -14.15 21.56 -12.00
C PRO A 98 -13.83 21.95 -10.56
N GLN A 99 -13.90 23.25 -10.25
CA GLN A 99 -13.42 23.77 -8.97
C GLN A 99 -14.12 23.13 -7.76
N GLU A 100 -15.40 22.79 -7.90
CA GLU A 100 -16.24 22.20 -6.85
C GLU A 100 -15.90 20.73 -6.59
N LEU A 101 -15.22 20.07 -7.53
CA LEU A 101 -14.86 18.65 -7.47
C LEU A 101 -13.36 18.44 -7.18
N ARG A 102 -12.61 19.54 -6.96
CA ARG A 102 -11.19 19.49 -6.63
C ARG A 102 -10.98 18.76 -5.30
N SER A 103 -10.04 17.83 -5.31
CA SER A 103 -9.68 17.00 -4.15
C SER A 103 -8.31 17.36 -3.60
N GLY A 104 -7.56 18.19 -4.32
CA GLY A 104 -6.23 18.64 -3.98
C GLY A 104 -6.18 19.41 -2.65
N LEU A 105 -5.04 19.30 -1.98
CA LEU A 105 -4.76 19.98 -0.74
C LEU A 105 -4.06 21.31 -1.04
N LEU A 106 -4.59 22.41 -0.52
CA LEU A 106 -3.89 23.69 -0.45
C LEU A 106 -3.33 23.91 0.95
N ILE A 107 -2.02 24.13 1.02
CA ILE A 107 -1.31 24.49 2.25
C ILE A 107 -0.66 25.85 2.05
N MET A 108 -0.92 26.74 3.00
CA MET A 108 -0.30 28.05 3.08
C MET A 108 0.64 28.09 4.28
N LEU A 109 1.92 28.37 4.07
CA LEU A 109 2.93 28.32 5.11
C LEU A 109 3.99 29.41 4.94
N GLN A 110 4.02 30.38 5.84
CA GLN A 110 5.08 31.41 5.94
C GLN A 110 5.35 32.20 4.65
N GLY A 111 4.36 32.41 3.77
CA GLY A 111 4.64 32.93 2.42
C GLY A 111 5.21 31.83 1.53
N ALA A 112 4.48 30.73 1.45
CA ALA A 112 4.60 29.69 0.44
C ALA A 112 3.21 29.10 0.28
N ARG A 113 2.83 28.76 -0.96
CA ARG A 113 1.61 28.04 -1.28
C ARG A 113 1.97 26.72 -1.94
N ILE A 114 1.44 25.65 -1.38
CA ILE A 114 1.66 24.29 -1.87
C ILE A 114 0.29 23.75 -2.24
N ILE A 115 0.12 23.37 -3.50
CA ILE A 115 -1.06 22.67 -3.98
C ILE A 115 -0.61 21.25 -4.27
N TRP A 116 -1.22 20.27 -3.61
CA TRP A 116 -0.81 18.88 -3.74
C TRP A 116 -2.01 18.02 -4.12
N SER A 117 -1.79 17.12 -5.07
CA SER A 117 -2.68 16.01 -5.37
C SER A 117 -1.83 14.74 -5.58
N PRO A 118 -2.43 13.56 -5.60
CA PRO A 118 -1.69 12.32 -5.77
C PRO A 118 -0.94 12.31 -7.10
N GLY A 119 0.39 12.25 -7.05
CA GLY A 119 1.26 12.26 -8.24
C GLY A 119 1.55 13.65 -8.81
N ARG A 120 0.96 14.75 -8.30
CA ARG A 120 1.28 16.11 -8.76
C ARG A 120 1.33 17.13 -7.63
N ALA A 121 2.32 18.02 -7.67
CA ALA A 121 2.41 19.12 -6.72
C ALA A 121 2.82 20.44 -7.38
N GLY A 122 2.19 21.54 -6.99
CA GLY A 122 2.59 22.90 -7.34
C GLY A 122 3.18 23.59 -6.12
N LEU A 123 4.38 24.16 -6.26
CA LEU A 123 5.08 24.87 -5.19
C LEU A 123 5.32 26.32 -5.61
N ILE A 124 4.66 27.25 -4.92
CA ILE A 124 4.77 28.69 -5.14
C ILE A 124 5.48 29.29 -3.93
N ALA A 125 6.74 29.67 -4.07
CA ALA A 125 7.56 30.23 -2.99
C ALA A 125 8.74 31.01 -3.55
N SER A 126 9.47 31.73 -2.68
CA SER A 126 10.75 32.33 -3.08
C SER A 126 11.77 31.24 -3.43
N ALA A 127 12.69 31.55 -4.36
CA ALA A 127 13.68 30.59 -4.85
C ALA A 127 14.51 29.94 -3.73
N GLU A 128 14.85 30.71 -2.69
CA GLU A 128 15.60 30.24 -1.51
C GLU A 128 14.89 29.13 -0.72
N ARG A 129 13.55 29.09 -0.78
CA ARG A 129 12.73 28.15 0.00
C ARG A 129 12.29 26.93 -0.79
N LEU A 130 12.34 27.00 -2.12
CA LEU A 130 11.83 25.94 -2.98
C LEU A 130 12.52 24.60 -2.73
N ASP A 131 13.83 24.55 -2.50
CA ASP A 131 14.52 23.27 -2.28
C ASP A 131 14.04 22.56 -1.00
N ALA A 132 13.86 23.31 0.09
CA ALA A 132 13.38 22.77 1.35
C ALA A 132 11.93 22.26 1.23
N LEU A 133 11.06 23.02 0.55
CA LEU A 133 9.67 22.62 0.31
C LEU A 133 9.59 21.41 -0.64
N ARG A 134 10.40 21.41 -1.70
CA ARG A 134 10.52 20.31 -2.67
C ARG A 134 10.86 19.00 -1.96
N ARG A 135 11.91 19.00 -1.14
CA ARG A 135 12.31 17.81 -0.36
C ARG A 135 11.18 17.31 0.54
N ALA A 136 10.49 18.22 1.23
CA ALA A 136 9.37 17.85 2.10
C ALA A 136 8.18 17.23 1.33
N VAL A 137 7.86 17.74 0.14
CA VAL A 137 6.81 17.18 -0.72
C VAL A 137 7.22 15.82 -1.27
N ILE A 138 8.49 15.63 -1.66
CA ILE A 138 9.01 14.33 -2.10
C ILE A 138 8.91 13.30 -0.98
N ASP A 139 9.38 13.64 0.23
CA ASP A 139 9.31 12.78 1.42
C ASP A 139 7.87 12.35 1.72
N PHE A 140 6.96 13.33 1.79
CA PHE A 140 5.54 13.06 2.00
C PHE A 140 4.92 12.19 0.90
N SER A 141 5.18 12.51 -0.37
CA SER A 141 4.55 11.82 -1.51
C SER A 141 5.01 10.38 -1.62
N PHE A 142 6.23 10.07 -1.17
CA PHE A 142 6.71 8.69 -1.08
C PHE A 142 5.85 7.86 -0.10
N PHE A 143 5.65 8.35 1.13
CA PHE A 143 4.84 7.64 2.12
C PHE A 143 3.34 7.63 1.79
N ASP A 144 2.79 8.70 1.21
CA ASP A 144 1.42 8.70 0.68
C ASP A 144 1.26 7.65 -0.44
N GLY A 145 2.27 7.54 -1.31
CA GLY A 145 2.33 6.53 -2.37
C GLY A 145 2.34 5.11 -1.82
N GLU A 146 3.15 4.83 -0.78
CA GLU A 146 3.14 3.53 -0.11
C GLU A 146 1.78 3.22 0.53
N ALA A 147 1.17 4.17 1.23
CA ALA A 147 -0.17 3.98 1.81
C ALA A 147 -1.22 3.63 0.73
N ARG A 148 -1.16 4.30 -0.43
CA ARG A 148 -2.03 3.97 -1.57
C ARG A 148 -1.77 2.58 -2.15
N ARG A 149 -0.52 2.12 -2.17
CA ARG A 149 -0.18 0.75 -2.58
C ARG A 149 -0.82 -0.27 -1.64
N PHE A 150 -0.71 -0.07 -0.33
CA PHE A 150 -1.41 -0.93 0.64
C PHE A 150 -2.92 -0.93 0.45
N GLU A 151 -3.53 0.24 0.29
CA GLU A 151 -4.98 0.35 0.04
C GLU A 151 -5.40 -0.43 -1.21
N ALA A 152 -4.61 -0.33 -2.29
CA ALA A 152 -4.88 -1.08 -3.52
C ALA A 152 -4.70 -2.59 -3.34
N GLU A 153 -3.61 -3.02 -2.70
CA GLU A 153 -3.33 -4.44 -2.43
C GLU A 153 -4.40 -5.06 -1.50
N LEU A 154 -4.85 -4.33 -0.49
CA LEU A 154 -5.95 -4.74 0.40
C LEU A 154 -7.29 -4.82 -0.34
N SER A 155 -7.59 -3.82 -1.17
CA SER A 155 -8.81 -3.81 -1.98
C SER A 155 -8.85 -4.99 -2.95
N GLU A 156 -7.70 -5.40 -3.51
CA GLU A 156 -7.58 -6.60 -4.35
C GLU A 156 -7.76 -7.90 -3.54
N ALA A 157 -7.28 -7.93 -2.29
CA ALA A 157 -7.38 -9.09 -1.42
C ALA A 157 -8.79 -9.32 -0.84
N TRP A 158 -9.61 -8.28 -0.78
CA TRP A 158 -10.91 -8.32 -0.10
C TRP A 158 -11.89 -9.38 -0.66
N PRO A 159 -12.10 -9.51 -1.98
CA PRO A 159 -12.99 -10.55 -2.52
C PRO A 159 -12.52 -11.97 -2.19
N HIS A 160 -11.20 -12.17 -2.08
CA HIS A 160 -10.63 -13.46 -1.69
C HIS A 160 -10.90 -13.78 -0.23
N LEU A 161 -10.79 -12.78 0.66
CA LEU A 161 -11.12 -12.93 2.07
C LEU A 161 -12.58 -13.38 2.25
N GLU A 162 -13.52 -12.76 1.55
CA GLU A 162 -14.95 -13.12 1.61
C GLU A 162 -15.20 -14.55 1.13
N ALA A 163 -14.55 -14.96 0.03
CA ALA A 163 -14.67 -16.31 -0.51
C ALA A 163 -14.02 -17.39 0.39
N ASP A 164 -12.99 -17.03 1.15
CA ASP A 164 -12.25 -17.95 2.02
C ASP A 164 -12.81 -18.01 3.44
N THR A 165 -13.56 -17.00 3.87
CA THR A 165 -14.17 -16.93 5.21
C THR A 165 -14.93 -18.19 5.62
N PRO A 166 -15.75 -18.85 4.75
CA PRO A 166 -16.39 -20.11 5.11
C PRO A 166 -15.42 -21.24 5.51
N LEU A 167 -14.22 -21.26 4.92
CA LEU A 167 -13.20 -22.28 5.18
C LEU A 167 -12.55 -22.12 6.57
N ALA A 168 -12.61 -20.92 7.15
CA ALA A 168 -12.18 -20.67 8.53
C ALA A 168 -13.09 -21.35 9.57
N PHE A 169 -14.35 -21.62 9.20
CA PHE A 169 -15.31 -22.31 10.06
C PHE A 169 -15.36 -23.81 9.77
N ARG A 170 -15.29 -24.20 8.50
CA ARG A 170 -15.36 -25.60 8.08
C ARG A 170 -14.38 -25.87 6.96
N PHE A 171 -13.42 -26.75 7.23
CA PHE A 171 -12.48 -27.26 6.25
C PHE A 171 -12.73 -28.76 6.03
N ASP A 172 -13.04 -29.14 4.79
CA ASP A 172 -13.34 -30.53 4.42
C ASP A 172 -12.49 -31.02 3.24
N ALA A 173 -12.71 -32.26 2.83
CA ALA A 173 -11.94 -32.90 1.77
C ALA A 173 -12.04 -32.17 0.42
N GLN A 174 -13.11 -31.42 0.16
CA GLN A 174 -13.26 -30.63 -1.07
C GLN A 174 -12.41 -29.36 -1.04
N ALA A 175 -12.15 -28.81 0.16
CA ALA A 175 -11.28 -27.66 0.35
C ALA A 175 -9.78 -28.00 0.36
N MET A 176 -9.43 -29.28 0.52
CA MET A 176 -8.04 -29.75 0.60
C MET A 176 -7.13 -29.27 -0.55
N PRO A 177 -7.56 -29.29 -1.84
CA PRO A 177 -6.72 -28.79 -2.94
C PRO A 177 -6.39 -27.29 -2.82
N ARG A 178 -7.16 -26.52 -2.06
CA ARG A 178 -6.97 -25.06 -1.87
C ARG A 178 -6.00 -24.72 -0.74
N ARG A 179 -5.50 -25.71 0.01
CA ARG A 179 -4.60 -25.49 1.16
C ARG A 179 -3.36 -24.67 0.81
N ASP A 180 -2.69 -25.00 -0.31
CA ASP A 180 -1.49 -24.29 -0.73
C ASP A 180 -1.79 -22.85 -1.19
N GLU A 181 -2.97 -22.65 -1.79
CA GLU A 181 -3.45 -21.32 -2.15
C GLU A 181 -3.68 -20.45 -0.91
N LEU A 182 -4.38 -20.98 0.10
CA LEU A 182 -4.61 -20.29 1.38
C LEU A 182 -3.30 -19.98 2.09
N ALA A 183 -2.34 -20.91 2.09
CA ALA A 183 -1.02 -20.69 2.66
C ALA A 183 -0.26 -19.56 1.94
N ARG A 184 -0.29 -19.51 0.60
CA ARG A 184 0.32 -18.40 -0.16
C ARG A 184 -0.34 -17.06 0.13
N ARG A 185 -1.67 -17.03 0.24
CA ARG A 185 -2.41 -15.80 0.59
C ARG A 185 -2.05 -15.33 2.00
N PHE A 186 -1.97 -16.24 2.96
CA PHE A 186 -1.51 -15.92 4.31
C PHE A 186 -0.08 -15.36 4.31
N GLN A 187 0.85 -15.98 3.58
CA GLN A 187 2.21 -15.46 3.42
C GLN A 187 2.24 -14.04 2.83
N ARG A 188 1.36 -13.74 1.86
CA ARG A 188 1.22 -12.38 1.30
C ARG A 188 0.76 -11.39 2.38
N VAL A 189 -0.23 -11.75 3.20
CA VAL A 189 -0.73 -10.89 4.31
C VAL A 189 0.38 -10.63 5.33
N ILE A 190 1.13 -11.65 5.75
CA ILE A 190 2.28 -11.48 6.66
C ILE A 190 3.36 -10.59 6.03
N GLY A 191 3.62 -10.74 4.73
CA GLY A 191 4.53 -9.85 4.00
C GLY A 191 4.07 -8.39 3.98
N LEU A 192 2.77 -8.14 3.81
CA LEU A 192 2.19 -6.80 3.89
C LEU A 192 2.33 -6.21 5.29
N ARG A 193 2.00 -6.98 6.33
CA ARG A 193 2.18 -6.56 7.73
C ARG A 193 3.62 -6.18 8.04
N ALA A 194 4.59 -6.98 7.59
CA ALA A 194 6.01 -6.70 7.76
C ALA A 194 6.42 -5.37 7.10
N ARG A 195 5.92 -5.08 5.89
CA ARG A 195 6.17 -3.80 5.21
C ARG A 195 5.49 -2.63 5.93
N LEU A 196 4.27 -2.79 6.43
CA LEU A 196 3.54 -1.73 7.14
C LEU A 196 4.28 -1.28 8.41
N VAL A 197 4.81 -2.24 9.17
CA VAL A 197 5.60 -1.98 10.38
C VAL A 197 6.83 -1.11 10.10
N GLN A 198 7.40 -1.17 8.89
CA GLN A 198 8.55 -0.33 8.50
C GLN A 198 8.15 1.12 8.18
N ILE A 199 6.93 1.38 7.71
CA ILE A 199 6.46 2.74 7.40
C ILE A 199 5.89 3.45 8.63
N SER A 200 5.26 2.69 9.53
CA SER A 200 4.56 3.24 10.69
C SER A 200 5.39 4.23 11.51
N PRO A 201 6.69 3.97 11.84
CA PRO A 201 7.51 4.94 12.56
C PRO A 201 7.68 6.25 11.80
N ALA A 202 7.92 6.22 10.50
CA ALA A 202 8.15 7.43 9.70
C ALA A 202 6.89 8.31 9.62
N VAL A 203 5.71 7.69 9.58
CA VAL A 203 4.42 8.39 9.56
C VAL A 203 4.01 8.88 10.96
N ASN A 204 4.21 8.08 11.99
CA ASN A 204 3.76 8.38 13.36
C ASN A 204 4.79 9.12 14.23
N SER A 205 6.00 9.36 13.70
CA SER A 205 7.03 10.09 14.43
C SER A 205 6.55 11.51 14.79
N PRO A 206 6.79 11.97 16.03
CA PRO A 206 6.45 13.32 16.42
C PRO A 206 7.29 14.34 15.65
N PRO A 207 6.80 15.58 15.50
CA PRO A 207 7.56 16.64 14.87
C PRO A 207 8.87 16.92 15.61
N VAL A 208 9.96 17.09 14.85
CA VAL A 208 11.27 17.45 15.40
C VAL A 208 11.26 18.93 15.81
N HIS A 209 11.75 19.23 17.02
CA HIS A 209 11.91 20.59 17.53
C HIS A 209 13.37 21.08 17.39
N PRO A 210 13.60 22.36 17.01
CA PRO A 210 12.60 23.38 16.64
C PRO A 210 12.00 23.13 15.23
N PRO A 211 10.75 23.58 14.98
CA PRO A 211 10.07 23.29 13.72
C PRO A 211 10.68 24.07 12.55
N THR A 212 11.11 23.35 11.53
CA THR A 212 11.60 23.91 10.25
C THR A 212 10.43 24.11 9.27
N LEU A 213 10.65 24.89 8.20
CA LEU A 213 9.65 25.04 7.13
C LEU A 213 9.26 23.67 6.53
N ALA A 214 10.25 22.81 6.27
CA ALA A 214 10.05 21.48 5.73
C ALA A 214 9.27 20.57 6.70
N SER A 215 9.62 20.56 7.99
CA SER A 215 8.91 19.74 8.98
C SER A 215 7.48 20.21 9.19
N GLN A 216 7.24 21.53 9.21
CA GLN A 216 5.89 22.09 9.31
C GLN A 216 5.04 21.72 8.08
N LEU A 217 5.59 21.84 6.87
CA LEU A 217 4.89 21.45 5.65
C LEU A 217 4.53 19.96 5.69
N LYS A 218 5.48 19.10 6.07
CA LYS A 218 5.23 17.65 6.15
C LYS A 218 4.10 17.32 7.13
N GLU A 219 4.11 17.89 8.33
CA GLU A 219 3.03 17.66 9.29
C GLU A 219 1.67 18.16 8.78
N ARG A 220 1.63 19.32 8.11
CA ARG A 220 0.38 19.82 7.50
C ARG A 220 -0.13 18.92 6.39
N LEU A 221 0.77 18.38 5.55
CA LEU A 221 0.41 17.42 4.51
C LEU A 221 -0.13 16.12 5.12
N LYS A 222 0.55 15.57 6.13
CA LYS A 222 0.10 14.37 6.86
C LYS A 222 -1.27 14.55 7.49
N GLU A 223 -1.47 15.66 8.21
CA GLU A 223 -2.75 16.00 8.87
C GLU A 223 -3.88 16.15 7.83
N ARG A 224 -3.65 16.89 6.75
CA ARG A 224 -4.68 17.17 5.74
C ARG A 224 -5.02 15.96 4.86
N SER A 225 -4.04 15.10 4.58
CA SER A 225 -4.24 13.85 3.84
C SER A 225 -4.75 12.70 4.72
N ARG A 226 -4.80 12.91 6.03
CA ARG A 226 -5.13 11.88 7.03
C ARG A 226 -4.23 10.65 6.93
N LEU A 227 -2.94 10.86 6.65
CA LEU A 227 -2.02 9.76 6.36
C LEU A 227 -1.90 8.81 7.56
N ALA A 228 -1.85 9.34 8.78
CA ALA A 228 -1.79 8.53 9.99
C ALA A 228 -3.05 7.69 10.18
N GLU A 229 -4.25 8.28 10.05
CA GLU A 229 -5.50 7.52 10.18
C GLU A 229 -5.66 6.47 9.06
N ARG A 230 -5.15 6.74 7.86
CA ARG A 230 -5.15 5.77 6.76
C ARG A 230 -4.26 4.58 7.07
N ILE A 231 -3.06 4.80 7.62
CA ILE A 231 -2.16 3.73 8.06
C ILE A 231 -2.78 2.90 9.19
N GLU A 232 -3.45 3.54 10.15
CA GLU A 232 -4.21 2.84 11.21
C GLU A 232 -5.32 1.97 10.62
N PHE A 233 -6.10 2.50 9.68
CA PHE A 233 -7.16 1.74 9.02
C PHE A 233 -6.63 0.56 8.18
N ILE A 234 -5.46 0.71 7.55
CA ILE A 234 -4.76 -0.39 6.86
C ILE A 234 -4.36 -1.47 7.86
N ASP A 235 -3.89 -1.09 9.05
CA ASP A 235 -3.49 -2.01 10.11
C ASP A 235 -4.69 -2.86 10.59
N ASP A 236 -5.82 -2.21 10.85
CA ASP A 236 -7.08 -2.87 11.25
C ASP A 236 -7.57 -3.89 10.20
N GLN A 237 -7.45 -3.54 8.90
CA GLN A 237 -7.83 -4.46 7.84
C GLN A 237 -6.88 -5.65 7.76
N LEU A 238 -5.58 -5.44 7.88
CA LEU A 238 -4.60 -6.53 7.89
C LEU A 238 -4.83 -7.48 9.07
N ASP A 239 -5.18 -6.96 10.25
CA ASP A 239 -5.55 -7.78 11.42
C ASP A 239 -6.70 -8.74 11.11
N LEU A 240 -7.74 -8.25 10.42
CA LEU A 240 -8.87 -9.09 10.02
C LEU A 240 -8.45 -10.17 9.02
N LEU A 241 -7.67 -9.80 7.99
CA LEU A 241 -7.18 -10.76 7.00
C LEU A 241 -6.32 -11.84 7.67
N GLU A 242 -5.38 -11.43 8.53
CA GLU A 242 -4.49 -12.32 9.27
C GLU A 242 -5.29 -13.34 10.07
N ARG A 243 -6.28 -12.87 10.84
CA ARG A 243 -7.13 -13.72 11.67
C ARG A 243 -7.91 -14.76 10.87
N VAL A 244 -8.50 -14.37 9.73
CA VAL A 244 -9.25 -15.31 8.89
C VAL A 244 -8.33 -16.39 8.32
N TYR A 245 -7.17 -16.00 7.80
CA TYR A 245 -6.23 -16.97 7.22
C TYR A 245 -5.56 -17.85 8.29
N GLU A 246 -5.30 -17.33 9.49
CA GLU A 246 -4.85 -18.12 10.62
C GLU A 246 -5.87 -19.21 10.98
N MET A 247 -7.17 -18.84 11.07
CA MET A 247 -8.25 -19.80 11.30
C MET A 247 -8.34 -20.85 10.19
N CYS A 248 -8.27 -20.44 8.91
CA CYS A 248 -8.21 -21.37 7.78
C CYS A 248 -7.03 -22.35 7.92
N GLY A 249 -5.85 -21.84 8.29
CA GLY A 249 -4.66 -22.64 8.55
C GLY A 249 -4.89 -23.66 9.65
N HIS A 250 -5.45 -23.23 10.78
CA HIS A 250 -5.79 -24.10 11.91
C HIS A 250 -6.76 -25.22 11.50
N ARG A 251 -7.88 -24.87 10.84
CA ARG A 251 -8.86 -25.87 10.38
C ARG A 251 -8.29 -26.85 9.36
N SER A 252 -7.45 -26.37 8.45
CA SER A 252 -6.79 -27.25 7.49
C SER A 252 -5.86 -28.26 8.19
N SER A 253 -5.15 -27.83 9.24
CA SER A 253 -4.28 -28.68 10.04
C SER A 253 -5.06 -29.73 10.82
N GLU A 254 -6.13 -29.31 11.52
CA GLU A 254 -7.04 -30.23 12.23
C GLU A 254 -7.61 -31.29 11.30
N HIS A 255 -8.03 -30.90 10.08
CA HIS A 255 -8.56 -31.84 9.10
C HIS A 255 -7.51 -32.89 8.67
N VAL A 256 -6.27 -32.47 8.44
CA VAL A 256 -5.17 -33.38 8.07
C VAL A 256 -4.85 -34.34 9.21
N ILE A 257 -4.81 -33.84 10.45
CA ILE A 257 -4.58 -34.66 11.65
C ILE A 257 -5.69 -35.72 11.76
N ALA A 258 -6.96 -35.30 11.69
CA ALA A 258 -8.10 -36.21 11.76
C ALA A 258 -8.09 -37.29 10.64
N GLN A 259 -7.70 -36.93 9.41
CA GLN A 259 -7.54 -37.91 8.34
C GLN A 259 -6.43 -38.92 8.62
N ASN A 260 -5.31 -38.46 9.18
CA ASN A 260 -4.18 -39.34 9.50
C ASN A 260 -4.52 -40.28 10.67
N GLU A 261 -5.22 -39.78 11.69
CA GLU A 261 -5.74 -40.59 12.80
C GLU A 261 -6.73 -41.65 12.30
N ALA A 262 -7.69 -41.27 11.46
CA ALA A 262 -8.64 -42.22 10.88
C ALA A 262 -7.94 -43.29 10.01
N ARG A 263 -6.93 -42.91 9.22
CA ARG A 263 -6.13 -43.87 8.45
C ARG A 263 -5.37 -44.84 9.36
N LEU A 264 -4.80 -44.34 10.45
CA LEU A 264 -4.09 -45.15 11.43
C LEU A 264 -5.03 -46.13 12.14
N GLU A 265 -6.23 -45.68 12.53
CA GLU A 265 -7.27 -46.52 13.11
C GLU A 265 -7.64 -47.67 12.16
N TRP A 266 -7.87 -47.38 10.88
CA TRP A 266 -8.15 -48.41 9.87
C TRP A 266 -7.01 -49.41 9.70
N ILE A 267 -5.75 -48.95 9.72
CA ILE A 267 -4.58 -49.84 9.65
C ILE A 267 -4.56 -50.80 10.85
N VAL A 268 -4.81 -50.30 12.06
CA VAL A 268 -4.86 -51.11 13.28
C VAL A 268 -5.99 -52.13 13.22
N ILE A 269 -7.20 -51.73 12.79
CA ILE A 269 -8.35 -52.63 12.64
C ILE A 269 -8.03 -53.77 11.65
N ILE A 270 -7.42 -53.47 10.51
CA ILE A 270 -7.06 -54.47 9.50
C ILE A 270 -6.00 -55.44 10.05
N LEU A 271 -5.01 -54.94 10.80
CA LEU A 271 -3.96 -55.76 11.40
C LEU A 271 -4.53 -56.72 12.45
N LEU A 272 -5.39 -56.22 13.35
CA LEU A 272 -6.09 -57.03 14.35
C LEU A 272 -7.01 -58.08 13.71
N ALA A 273 -7.72 -57.71 12.64
CA ALA A 273 -8.56 -58.65 11.89
C ALA A 273 -7.71 -59.77 11.26
N THR A 274 -6.55 -59.43 10.70
CA THR A 274 -5.64 -60.41 10.09
C THR A 274 -5.06 -61.37 11.13
N GLU A 275 -4.62 -60.86 12.28
CA GLU A 275 -4.14 -61.68 13.40
C GLU A 275 -5.24 -62.61 13.91
N THR A 276 -6.46 -62.10 14.08
CA THR A 276 -7.61 -62.90 14.52
C THR A 276 -7.90 -64.04 13.54
N VAL A 277 -7.85 -63.77 12.23
CA VAL A 277 -8.03 -64.78 11.18
C VAL A 277 -6.90 -65.82 11.22
N ALA A 278 -5.65 -65.41 11.39
CA ALA A 278 -4.52 -66.33 11.51
C ALA A 278 -4.67 -67.27 12.73
N LEU A 279 -5.01 -66.71 13.90
CA LEU A 279 -5.26 -67.50 15.12
C LEU A 279 -6.43 -68.47 14.95
N LEU A 280 -7.50 -68.07 14.26
CA LEU A 280 -8.62 -68.95 13.92
C LEU A 280 -8.19 -70.11 13.03
N VAL A 281 -7.34 -69.85 12.03
CA VAL A 281 -6.79 -70.89 11.14
C VAL A 281 -5.93 -71.87 11.92
N ASP A 282 -5.03 -71.38 12.79
CA ASP A 282 -4.18 -72.22 13.63
C ASP A 282 -5.01 -73.09 14.58
N LEU A 283 -6.06 -72.53 15.18
CA LEU A 283 -6.97 -73.29 16.05
C LEU A 283 -7.70 -74.41 15.28
N MET A 284 -8.19 -74.10 14.08
CA MET A 284 -8.85 -75.11 13.22
C MET A 284 -7.87 -76.19 12.75
N ALA A 285 -6.61 -75.83 12.49
CA ALA A 285 -5.57 -76.78 12.12
C ALA A 285 -5.23 -77.70 13.31
N ALA A 286 -5.10 -77.15 14.52
CA ALA A 286 -4.82 -77.89 15.74
C ALA A 286 -5.93 -78.89 16.11
N ASN A 287 -7.20 -78.55 15.88
CA ASN A 287 -8.34 -79.42 16.17
C ASN A 287 -8.57 -80.55 15.14
N ARG A 288 -7.81 -80.57 14.04
CA ARG A 288 -7.90 -81.63 13.00
C ARG A 288 -6.86 -82.74 13.17
N ILE A 289 -5.99 -82.64 14.16
CA ILE A 289 -4.98 -83.65 14.54
C ILE A 289 -5.51 -84.41 15.76
#